data_AF-A0A9E2TW32-F1
#
_entry.id   AF-A0A9E2TW32-F1
#
_cell.length_a   1.000
_cell.length_b   1.000
_cell.length_c   1.000
_cell.angle_alpha   90.00
_cell.angle_beta   90.00
_cell.angle_gamma   90.00
#
_symmetry.space_group_name_H-M   'P 1'
#
loop_
_entity.id
_entity.type
_entity.pdbx_description
1 polymer ?
#
loop_
_entity_poly.entity_id
_entity_poly.type
_entity_poly.pdbx_seq_one_letter_code
_entity_poly.pdbx_strand_id
1 'polypeptide(L)'
;MEEFQHYYGNSTFDDDVTSDAARFLLRMYLEKMDPTYKPALDKVIDFVLKSQYPTGGWPQRYPLRYDFNKQGFPDYTSYYTFNDDVIWENIHFLIQCYEVLGEGRFLDPIQRGMNFYRISQDPSGGWGQQLNMEMRATSARTYEPAALLPGATFANAMLLIRFYQYTGDKEFLTGVPRAIEWLEKTQLPKKQAEGSRTHPTFIDVETQKPIYVHRKGSNVKYGRYYVDNNDKNLLAHYGGKTRIDIQRLKDEYEKVKAIPASEVTKESPLIPQKFQYQGTPQKYYNLNRGRSSKEVDTTAISEIINALDEQSRWLSKRAYISNPYIGDGQLTDQTDKYASTRVGDETDTSPYLNESDQEYISTGEYIRNMSLLINYLKKQKL
;
A
#
# COMPACT_ATOMS: atom_id res chain seq x y z
N MET A 1 1.41 12.16 15.83
CA MET A 1 1.26 12.35 14.40
C MET A 1 0.34 11.26 13.83
N GLU A 2 -0.59 10.75 14.65
CA GLU A 2 -1.49 9.65 14.32
C GLU A 2 -2.69 10.24 13.59
N GLU A 3 -2.66 10.23 12.25
CA GLU A 3 -3.67 10.93 11.45
C GLU A 3 -5.10 10.48 11.77
N PHE A 4 -5.28 9.21 12.14
CA PHE A 4 -6.56 8.61 12.49
C PHE A 4 -7.17 9.18 13.79
N GLN A 5 -6.44 10.01 14.54
CA GLN A 5 -6.96 10.73 15.71
C GLN A 5 -7.38 12.17 15.38
N HIS A 6 -7.30 12.59 14.12
CA HIS A 6 -7.59 13.95 13.68
C HIS A 6 -8.56 13.97 12.50
N TYR A 7 -9.63 14.75 12.61
CA TYR A 7 -10.57 14.94 11.51
C TYR A 7 -10.11 16.10 10.61
N TYR A 8 -9.55 15.77 9.45
CA TYR A 8 -9.01 16.76 8.50
C TYR A 8 -10.08 17.47 7.63
N GLY A 9 -11.29 16.92 7.56
CA GLY A 9 -12.35 17.43 6.67
C GLY A 9 -11.98 17.43 5.17
N ASN A 10 -11.05 16.55 4.76
CA ASN A 10 -10.60 16.39 3.37
C ASN A 10 -10.56 14.89 2.99
N SER A 11 -10.23 14.62 1.73
CA SER A 11 -10.10 13.27 1.17
C SER A 11 -8.68 12.73 1.34
N THR A 12 -8.52 11.41 1.24
CA THR A 12 -7.24 10.70 1.37
C THR A 12 -7.06 9.64 0.29
N PHE A 13 -5.82 9.41 -0.12
CA PHE A 13 -5.39 8.30 -0.96
C PHE A 13 -4.91 7.09 -0.14
N ASP A 14 -4.72 7.27 1.17
CA ASP A 14 -4.28 6.25 2.12
C ASP A 14 -5.17 4.99 2.05
N ASP A 15 -4.59 3.81 2.29
CA ASP A 15 -5.31 2.52 2.27
C ASP A 15 -6.18 2.29 1.00
N ASP A 16 -5.73 2.75 -0.16
CA ASP A 16 -6.43 2.61 -1.45
C ASP A 16 -7.83 3.24 -1.54
N VAL A 17 -8.28 3.98 -0.52
CA VAL A 17 -9.72 4.31 -0.38
C VAL A 17 -10.26 5.12 -1.56
N THR A 18 -9.46 6.04 -2.11
CA THR A 18 -9.84 6.80 -3.31
C THR A 18 -9.64 5.98 -4.58
N SER A 19 -8.53 5.27 -4.71
CA SER A 19 -8.15 4.57 -5.95
C SER A 19 -9.14 3.42 -6.24
N ASP A 20 -9.55 2.67 -5.23
CA ASP A 20 -10.51 1.57 -5.38
C ASP A 20 -11.94 2.05 -5.63
N ALA A 21 -12.37 3.12 -4.97
CA ALA A 21 -13.65 3.77 -5.29
C ALA A 21 -13.66 4.30 -6.73
N ALA A 22 -12.56 4.89 -7.19
CA ALA A 22 -12.41 5.40 -8.55
C ALA A 22 -12.52 4.29 -9.60
N ARG A 23 -11.82 3.17 -9.36
CA ARG A 23 -11.91 1.98 -10.21
C ARG A 23 -13.30 1.37 -10.22
N PHE A 24 -13.97 1.32 -9.07
CA PHE A 24 -15.35 0.85 -9.02
C PHE A 24 -16.28 1.72 -9.89
N LEU A 25 -16.18 3.05 -9.79
CA LEU A 25 -16.96 3.97 -10.63
C LEU A 25 -16.62 3.84 -12.11
N LEU A 26 -15.34 3.68 -12.46
CA LEU A 26 -14.90 3.42 -13.83
C LEU A 26 -15.55 2.15 -14.37
N ARG A 27 -15.57 1.08 -13.57
CA ARG A 27 -16.21 -0.19 -13.93
C ARG A 27 -17.72 -0.06 -14.11
N MET A 28 -18.39 0.61 -13.18
CA MET A 28 -19.84 0.85 -13.25
C MET A 28 -20.23 1.64 -14.49
N TYR A 29 -19.45 2.69 -14.82
CA TYR A 29 -19.63 3.43 -16.06
C TYR A 29 -19.46 2.52 -17.29
N LEU A 30 -18.34 1.80 -17.37
CA LEU A 30 -18.00 0.99 -18.54
C LEU A 30 -18.88 -0.23 -18.75
N GLU A 31 -19.62 -0.72 -17.74
CA GLU A 31 -20.48 -1.91 -17.85
C GLU A 31 -21.56 -1.73 -18.90
N LYS A 32 -22.17 -0.54 -18.92
CA LYS A 32 -23.27 -0.21 -19.83
C LYS A 32 -23.08 1.12 -20.54
N MET A 33 -21.91 1.74 -20.39
CA MET A 33 -21.67 3.14 -20.76
C MET A 33 -22.72 4.07 -20.15
N ASP A 34 -23.17 3.77 -18.93
CA ASP A 34 -24.29 4.44 -18.30
C ASP A 34 -23.88 5.86 -17.86
N PRO A 35 -24.43 6.92 -18.48
CA PRO A 35 -24.01 8.30 -18.21
C PRO A 35 -24.30 8.73 -16.76
N THR A 36 -25.12 8.00 -16.01
CA THR A 36 -25.40 8.26 -14.59
C THR A 36 -24.13 8.23 -13.73
N TYR A 37 -23.17 7.34 -14.06
CA TYR A 37 -21.92 7.22 -13.30
C TYR A 37 -20.84 8.21 -13.75
N LYS A 38 -20.99 8.81 -14.94
CA LYS A 38 -19.97 9.65 -15.55
C LYS A 38 -19.62 10.90 -14.72
N PRO A 39 -20.57 11.65 -14.13
CA PRO A 39 -20.23 12.80 -13.29
C PRO A 39 -19.35 12.44 -12.08
N ALA A 40 -19.63 11.30 -11.43
CA ALA A 40 -18.84 10.84 -10.29
C ALA A 40 -17.44 10.37 -10.72
N LEU A 41 -17.36 9.65 -11.85
CA LEU A 41 -16.10 9.23 -12.46
C LEU A 41 -15.23 10.44 -12.86
N ASP A 42 -15.82 11.42 -13.55
CA ASP A 42 -15.10 12.63 -13.97
C ASP A 42 -14.60 13.42 -12.75
N LYS A 43 -15.40 13.48 -11.67
CA LYS A 43 -14.99 14.14 -10.42
C LYS A 43 -13.76 13.50 -9.79
N VAL A 44 -13.68 12.17 -9.75
CA VAL A 44 -12.51 11.49 -9.17
C VAL A 44 -11.29 11.53 -10.10
N ILE A 45 -11.48 11.46 -11.42
CA ILE A 45 -10.41 11.70 -12.40
C ILE A 45 -9.83 13.10 -12.19
N ASP A 46 -10.68 14.12 -12.11
CA ASP A 46 -10.29 15.50 -11.87
C ASP A 46 -9.56 15.66 -10.52
N PHE A 47 -10.01 14.97 -9.48
CA PHE A 47 -9.38 14.98 -8.16
C PHE A 47 -7.95 14.41 -8.22
N VAL A 48 -7.75 13.26 -8.87
CA VAL A 48 -6.42 12.65 -9.05
C VAL A 48 -5.50 13.58 -9.86
N LEU A 49 -6.01 14.17 -10.95
CA LEU A 49 -5.23 15.07 -11.79
C LEU A 49 -4.85 16.38 -11.07
N LYS A 50 -5.80 17.01 -10.35
CA LYS A 50 -5.59 18.29 -9.65
C LYS A 50 -4.72 18.15 -8.41
N SER A 51 -4.69 16.97 -7.79
CA SER A 51 -3.90 16.71 -6.58
C SER A 51 -2.44 16.35 -6.88
N GLN A 52 -2.09 16.06 -8.13
CA GLN A 52 -0.70 15.75 -8.50
C GLN A 52 0.17 17.01 -8.42
N TYR A 53 1.31 16.89 -7.74
CA TYR A 53 2.31 17.96 -7.73
C TYR A 53 2.98 18.13 -9.10
N PRO A 54 3.52 19.32 -9.42
CA PRO A 54 4.26 19.55 -10.66
C PRO A 54 5.40 18.55 -10.89
N THR A 55 6.09 18.14 -9.83
CA THR A 55 7.19 17.16 -9.82
C THR A 55 6.74 15.72 -10.10
N GLY A 56 5.43 15.44 -10.06
CA GLY A 56 4.83 14.16 -10.46
C GLY A 56 4.32 13.29 -9.31
N GLY A 57 4.74 13.53 -8.07
CA GLY A 57 4.22 12.80 -6.90
C GLY A 57 2.84 13.29 -6.45
N TRP A 58 2.27 12.61 -5.46
CA TRP A 58 0.97 12.91 -4.87
C TRP A 58 1.06 13.05 -3.35
N PRO A 59 0.21 13.89 -2.74
CA PRO A 59 0.03 13.92 -1.29
C PRO A 59 -0.71 12.66 -0.80
N GLN A 60 -0.60 12.35 0.48
CA GLN A 60 -1.52 11.39 1.11
C GLN A 60 -2.95 11.92 1.11
N ARG A 61 -3.15 13.22 1.41
CA ARG A 61 -4.48 13.85 1.52
C ARG A 61 -4.62 15.08 0.63
N TYR A 62 -5.84 15.30 0.12
CA TYR A 62 -6.17 16.47 -0.69
C TYR A 62 -7.64 16.91 -0.47
N PRO A 63 -7.97 18.23 -0.43
CA PRO A 63 -7.06 19.38 -0.44
C PRO A 63 -6.05 19.39 0.70
N LEU A 64 -4.91 20.04 0.45
CA LEU A 64 -3.73 20.02 1.34
C LEU A 64 -4.04 20.64 2.71
N ARG A 65 -3.38 20.10 3.74
CA ARG A 65 -3.44 20.53 5.13
C ARG A 65 -2.04 20.65 5.71
N TYR A 66 -1.87 21.60 6.63
CA TYR A 66 -0.56 21.97 7.20
C TYR A 66 -0.65 22.31 8.69
N ASP A 67 -1.85 22.29 9.25
CA ASP A 67 -2.19 22.84 10.56
C ASP A 67 -2.14 21.80 11.68
N PHE A 68 -2.08 20.50 11.34
CA PHE A 68 -1.93 19.47 12.35
C PHE A 68 -0.48 19.36 12.84
N ASN A 69 -0.27 19.64 14.12
CA ASN A 69 0.99 19.35 14.81
C ASN A 69 0.71 18.42 15.98
N LYS A 70 1.47 17.33 16.08
CA LYS A 70 1.41 16.44 17.24
C LYS A 70 2.80 16.19 17.78
N GLN A 71 3.03 16.63 19.01
CA GLN A 71 4.31 16.49 19.74
C GLN A 71 5.50 17.15 19.03
N GLY A 72 5.27 18.29 18.36
CA GLY A 72 6.31 19.06 17.68
C GLY A 72 6.59 18.61 16.24
N PHE A 73 5.97 17.52 15.79
CA PHE A 73 6.12 17.05 14.43
C PHE A 73 5.08 17.69 13.47
N PRO A 74 5.51 18.10 12.26
CA PRO A 74 4.65 18.74 11.28
C PRO A 74 3.65 17.76 10.65
N ASP A 75 2.61 18.31 10.03
CA ASP A 75 1.63 17.55 9.24
C ASP A 75 2.32 16.89 8.03
N TYR A 76 2.32 15.57 7.99
CA TYR A 76 2.93 14.80 6.90
C TYR A 76 1.96 14.53 5.75
N THR A 77 0.66 14.81 5.90
CA THR A 77 -0.37 14.37 4.95
C THR A 77 -0.28 15.08 3.59
N SER A 78 0.42 16.21 3.54
CA SER A 78 0.73 16.96 2.32
C SER A 78 2.04 16.51 1.64
N TYR A 79 2.84 15.63 2.25
CA TYR A 79 4.11 15.16 1.69
C TYR A 79 3.91 14.21 0.51
N TYR A 80 4.95 14.01 -0.30
CA TYR A 80 4.93 12.99 -1.35
C TYR A 80 4.87 11.60 -0.72
N THR A 81 3.83 10.82 -0.99
CA THR A 81 3.57 9.58 -0.24
C THR A 81 3.70 8.33 -1.10
N PHE A 82 4.66 7.47 -0.76
CA PHE A 82 4.75 6.09 -1.27
C PHE A 82 4.01 5.10 -0.37
N ASN A 83 3.83 5.44 0.92
CA ASN A 83 3.08 4.62 1.86
C ASN A 83 1.73 4.19 1.26
N ASP A 84 1.37 2.93 1.48
CA ASP A 84 0.15 2.31 0.96
C ASP A 84 -0.05 2.52 -0.55
N ASP A 85 1.07 2.51 -1.29
CA ASP A 85 1.16 2.64 -2.74
C ASP A 85 0.48 3.90 -3.33
N VAL A 86 0.24 4.96 -2.54
CA VAL A 86 -0.51 6.18 -2.94
C VAL A 86 -0.13 6.70 -4.33
N ILE A 87 1.16 6.90 -4.61
CA ILE A 87 1.62 7.37 -5.93
C ILE A 87 1.39 6.32 -7.01
N TRP A 88 1.72 5.05 -6.75
CA TRP A 88 1.54 3.98 -7.74
C TRP A 88 0.07 3.79 -8.10
N GLU A 89 -0.82 3.86 -7.12
CA GLU A 89 -2.24 3.58 -7.32
C GLU A 89 -2.94 4.70 -8.09
N ASN A 90 -2.49 5.95 -7.91
CA ASN A 90 -2.89 7.06 -8.77
C ASN A 90 -2.38 6.89 -10.21
N ILE A 91 -1.12 6.51 -10.41
CA ILE A 91 -0.58 6.20 -11.75
C ILE A 91 -1.38 5.05 -12.39
N HIS A 92 -1.62 3.98 -11.66
CA HIS A 92 -2.30 2.78 -12.14
C HIS A 92 -3.74 3.07 -12.52
N PHE A 93 -4.46 3.87 -11.74
CA PHE A 93 -5.79 4.34 -12.09
C PHE A 93 -5.79 5.18 -13.38
N LEU A 94 -4.83 6.10 -13.54
CA LEU A 94 -4.72 6.90 -14.76
C LEU A 94 -4.37 6.04 -16.00
N ILE A 95 -3.53 5.02 -15.85
CA ILE A 95 -3.25 4.03 -16.90
C ILE A 95 -4.55 3.33 -17.32
N GLN A 96 -5.35 2.87 -16.36
CA GLN A 96 -6.65 2.25 -16.64
C GLN A 96 -7.59 3.21 -17.36
N CYS A 97 -7.67 4.47 -16.94
CA CYS A 97 -8.44 5.50 -17.63
C CYS A 97 -7.95 5.70 -19.07
N TYR A 98 -6.64 5.74 -19.29
CA TYR A 98 -6.05 5.88 -20.62
C TYR A 98 -6.44 4.70 -21.53
N GLU A 99 -6.27 3.48 -21.07
CA GLU A 99 -6.56 2.28 -21.87
C GLU A 99 -8.04 2.17 -22.27
N VAL A 100 -8.96 2.52 -21.36
CA VAL A 100 -10.40 2.32 -21.58
C VAL A 100 -11.12 3.54 -22.13
N LEU A 101 -10.65 4.74 -21.85
CA LEU A 101 -11.26 5.99 -22.34
C LEU A 101 -10.53 6.55 -23.57
N GLY A 102 -9.26 6.16 -23.78
CA GLY A 102 -8.47 6.55 -24.95
C GLY A 102 -8.06 8.03 -24.99
N GLU A 103 -8.12 8.74 -23.87
CA GLU A 103 -7.85 10.18 -23.82
C GLU A 103 -6.37 10.47 -23.58
N GLY A 104 -5.70 11.13 -24.53
CA GLY A 104 -4.26 11.45 -24.43
C GLY A 104 -3.87 12.34 -23.24
N ARG A 105 -4.83 13.03 -22.60
CA ARG A 105 -4.58 13.88 -21.41
C ARG A 105 -4.02 13.11 -20.21
N PHE A 106 -4.17 11.78 -20.19
CA PHE A 106 -3.66 10.94 -19.10
C PHE A 106 -2.17 10.62 -19.23
N LEU A 107 -1.58 10.75 -20.43
CA LEU A 107 -0.19 10.34 -20.67
C LEU A 107 0.84 11.18 -19.90
N ASP A 108 0.69 12.51 -19.91
CA ASP A 108 1.60 13.40 -19.15
C ASP A 108 1.61 13.11 -17.64
N PRO A 109 0.47 13.10 -16.92
CA PRO A 109 0.48 12.85 -15.48
C PRO A 109 0.97 11.45 -15.13
N ILE A 110 0.70 10.43 -15.97
CA ILE A 110 1.29 9.08 -15.84
C ILE A 110 2.82 9.16 -15.93
N GLN A 111 3.35 9.81 -16.98
CA GLN A 111 4.79 9.94 -17.18
C GLN A 111 5.49 10.71 -16.05
N ARG A 112 4.88 11.81 -15.58
CA ARG A 112 5.40 12.56 -14.42
C ARG A 112 5.40 11.71 -13.15
N GLY A 113 4.33 10.96 -12.91
CA GLY A 113 4.25 10.02 -11.78
C GLY A 113 5.31 8.93 -11.82
N MET A 114 5.50 8.26 -12.96
CA MET A 114 6.56 7.25 -13.11
C MET A 114 7.95 7.88 -12.91
N ASN A 115 8.20 9.04 -13.52
CA ASN A 115 9.46 9.76 -13.38
C ASN A 115 9.75 10.17 -11.93
N PHE A 116 8.72 10.42 -11.12
CA PHE A 116 8.89 10.77 -9.71
C PHE A 116 9.70 9.70 -8.96
N TYR A 117 9.41 8.40 -9.15
CA TYR A 117 10.17 7.31 -8.53
C TYR A 117 11.67 7.37 -8.83
N ARG A 118 12.04 7.76 -10.06
CA ARG A 118 13.45 7.85 -10.48
C ARG A 118 14.15 9.03 -9.80
N ILE A 119 13.53 10.21 -9.81
CA ILE A 119 14.15 11.43 -9.25
C ILE A 119 14.12 11.47 -7.72
N SER A 120 13.26 10.66 -7.10
CA SER A 120 13.05 10.63 -5.66
C SER A 120 13.90 9.60 -4.93
N GLN A 121 14.69 8.79 -5.65
CA GLN A 121 15.56 7.78 -5.04
C GLN A 121 16.65 8.47 -4.24
N ASP A 122 16.83 8.07 -2.98
CA ASP A 122 17.91 8.57 -2.15
C ASP A 122 19.28 8.27 -2.79
N PRO A 123 20.31 9.12 -2.62
CA PRO A 123 21.65 8.85 -3.14
C PRO A 123 22.21 7.47 -2.75
N SER A 124 21.86 6.96 -1.56
CA SER A 124 22.24 5.62 -1.10
C SER A 124 21.62 4.47 -1.90
N GLY A 125 20.52 4.73 -2.61
CA GLY A 125 19.77 3.74 -3.39
C GLY A 125 18.42 3.34 -2.79
N GLY A 126 18.11 3.79 -1.57
CA GLY A 126 16.84 3.49 -0.89
C GLY A 126 15.71 4.49 -1.16
N TRP A 127 14.50 4.13 -0.69
CA TRP A 127 13.35 5.03 -0.56
C TRP A 127 12.77 4.96 0.86
N GLY A 128 12.23 6.09 1.35
CA GLY A 128 11.38 6.13 2.55
C GLY A 128 9.90 5.92 2.21
N GLN A 129 9.04 5.98 3.24
CA GLN A 129 7.57 5.95 3.05
C GLN A 129 7.02 7.24 2.44
N GLN A 130 7.66 8.37 2.75
CA GLN A 130 7.28 9.68 2.22
C GLN A 130 8.49 10.60 2.12
N LEU A 131 8.36 11.61 1.28
CA LEU A 131 9.34 12.69 1.14
C LEU A 131 8.67 14.04 1.42
N ASN A 132 9.36 14.88 2.17
CA ASN A 132 8.92 16.27 2.34
C ASN A 132 9.06 17.07 1.03
N MET A 133 8.68 18.35 1.05
CA MET A 133 8.73 19.21 -0.13
C MET A 133 10.14 19.46 -0.67
N GLU A 134 11.16 19.27 0.15
CA GLU A 134 12.58 19.33 -0.22
C GLU A 134 13.13 17.97 -0.74
N MET A 135 12.26 16.99 -1.02
CA MET A 135 12.61 15.66 -1.50
C MET A 135 13.47 14.84 -0.54
N ARG A 136 13.29 15.02 0.78
CA ARG A 136 14.00 14.28 1.82
C ARG A 136 13.06 13.29 2.51
N ALA A 137 13.56 12.07 2.75
CA ALA A 137 12.87 11.09 3.59
C ALA A 137 12.55 11.69 4.96
N THR A 138 11.31 11.56 5.39
CA THR A 138 10.79 12.24 6.59
C THR A 138 9.81 11.36 7.35
N SER A 139 9.52 11.72 8.60
CA SER A 139 8.62 10.96 9.47
C SER A 139 7.15 11.09 9.05
N ALA A 140 6.35 10.05 9.34
CA ALA A 140 4.88 10.07 9.27
C ALA A 140 4.32 9.91 10.68
N ARG A 141 3.69 8.81 11.08
CA ARG A 141 3.17 8.69 12.46
C ARG A 141 4.32 8.67 13.49
N THR A 142 4.05 8.83 14.79
CA THR A 142 5.16 8.89 15.79
C THR A 142 5.95 7.58 15.91
N TYR A 143 5.42 6.51 15.32
CA TYR A 143 6.07 5.21 15.16
C TYR A 143 6.63 4.97 13.75
N GLU A 144 6.68 5.99 12.90
CA GLU A 144 7.25 5.98 11.54
C GLU A 144 8.30 7.09 11.45
N PRO A 145 9.52 6.85 11.97
CA PRO A 145 10.57 7.84 11.97
C PRO A 145 11.01 8.21 10.54
N ALA A 146 11.73 9.33 10.40
CA ALA A 146 12.40 9.66 9.15
C ALA A 146 13.44 8.59 8.82
N ALA A 147 13.15 7.75 7.82
CA ALA A 147 13.92 6.55 7.54
C ALA A 147 13.79 6.14 6.07
N LEU A 148 14.77 5.38 5.60
CA LEU A 148 14.67 4.56 4.40
C LEU A 148 14.13 3.18 4.78
N LEU A 149 13.32 2.57 3.91
CA LEU A 149 12.68 1.29 4.17
C LEU A 149 13.09 0.26 3.12
N PRO A 150 13.65 -0.90 3.53
CA PRO A 150 13.91 -2.02 2.63
C PRO A 150 12.69 -2.49 1.85
N GLY A 151 11.51 -2.52 2.50
CA GLY A 151 10.25 -2.89 1.86
C GLY A 151 9.87 -1.95 0.71
N ALA A 152 9.85 -0.64 0.98
CA ALA A 152 9.56 0.39 -0.02
C ALA A 152 10.59 0.40 -1.15
N THR A 153 11.87 0.22 -0.80
CA THR A 153 12.97 0.17 -1.78
C THR A 153 12.82 -1.01 -2.76
N PHE A 154 12.51 -2.20 -2.24
CA PHE A 154 12.22 -3.36 -3.09
C PHE A 154 11.01 -3.12 -3.99
N ALA A 155 9.89 -2.63 -3.44
CA ALA A 155 8.68 -2.36 -4.20
C ALA A 155 8.90 -1.31 -5.31
N ASN A 156 9.55 -0.20 -4.98
CA ASN A 156 9.84 0.88 -5.93
C ASN A 156 10.82 0.43 -7.01
N ALA A 157 11.83 -0.38 -6.68
CA ALA A 157 12.72 -0.96 -7.68
C ALA A 157 11.99 -1.92 -8.64
N MET A 158 11.03 -2.70 -8.15
CA MET A 158 10.16 -3.52 -9.00
C MET A 158 9.26 -2.66 -9.89
N LEU A 159 8.77 -1.52 -9.40
CA LEU A 159 8.01 -0.56 -10.20
C LEU A 159 8.85 0.10 -11.29
N LEU A 160 10.11 0.44 -11.01
CA LEU A 160 11.04 0.94 -12.04
C LEU A 160 11.23 -0.06 -13.19
N ILE A 161 11.37 -1.36 -12.89
CA ILE A 161 11.40 -2.42 -13.91
C ILE A 161 10.09 -2.42 -14.72
N ARG A 162 8.94 -2.31 -14.04
CA ARG A 162 7.62 -2.23 -14.69
C ARG A 162 7.48 -0.99 -15.58
N PHE A 163 7.99 0.16 -15.18
CA PHE A 163 7.92 1.38 -15.98
C PHE A 163 8.74 1.26 -17.26
N TYR A 164 9.90 0.60 -17.22
CA TYR A 164 10.62 0.24 -18.44
C TYR A 164 9.78 -0.69 -19.34
N GLN A 165 9.06 -1.66 -18.77
CA GLN A 165 8.16 -2.51 -19.57
C GLN A 165 7.03 -1.71 -20.23
N TYR A 166 6.54 -0.65 -19.58
CA TYR A 166 5.52 0.22 -20.16
C TYR A 166 6.05 1.20 -21.20
N THR A 167 7.28 1.68 -21.04
CA THR A 167 7.77 2.83 -21.83
C THR A 167 8.89 2.48 -22.80
N GLY A 168 9.62 1.40 -22.56
CA GLY A 168 10.88 1.09 -23.24
C GLY A 168 12.02 2.05 -22.85
N ASP A 169 11.79 2.97 -21.91
CA ASP A 169 12.75 3.96 -21.49
C ASP A 169 13.72 3.37 -20.45
N LYS A 170 14.96 3.14 -20.89
CA LYS A 170 16.01 2.53 -20.06
C LYS A 170 16.42 3.40 -18.88
N GLU A 171 16.07 4.69 -18.86
CA GLU A 171 16.33 5.55 -17.72
C GLU A 171 15.64 5.05 -16.44
N PHE A 172 14.50 4.36 -16.56
CA PHE A 172 13.85 3.72 -15.40
C PHE A 172 14.69 2.60 -14.80
N LEU A 173 15.56 1.94 -15.57
CA LEU A 173 16.40 0.85 -15.06
C LEU A 173 17.63 1.35 -14.29
N THR A 174 18.00 2.62 -14.41
CA THR A 174 19.25 3.17 -13.85
C THR A 174 19.32 3.12 -12.32
N GLY A 175 18.18 3.25 -11.64
CA GLY A 175 18.09 3.21 -10.17
C GLY A 175 18.10 1.80 -9.57
N VAL A 176 17.80 0.77 -10.36
CA VAL A 176 17.60 -0.61 -9.88
C VAL A 176 18.89 -1.24 -9.33
N PRO A 177 20.07 -1.11 -9.97
CA PRO A 177 21.32 -1.63 -9.41
C PRO A 177 21.68 -1.05 -8.05
N ARG A 178 21.50 0.28 -7.86
CA ARG A 178 21.76 0.94 -6.56
C ARG A 178 20.81 0.44 -5.48
N ALA A 179 19.54 0.20 -5.81
CA ALA A 179 18.58 -0.38 -4.89
C ALA A 179 18.97 -1.80 -4.46
N ILE A 180 19.41 -2.63 -5.41
CA ILE A 180 19.91 -3.99 -5.13
C ILE A 180 21.11 -3.93 -4.19
N GLU A 181 22.13 -3.12 -4.52
CA GLU A 181 23.34 -2.97 -3.68
C GLU A 181 22.99 -2.50 -2.27
N TRP A 182 22.10 -1.52 -2.15
CA TRP A 182 21.67 -0.98 -0.86
C TRP A 182 20.91 -2.02 -0.02
N LEU A 183 20.02 -2.81 -0.63
CA LEU A 183 19.33 -3.90 0.05
C LEU A 183 20.32 -4.97 0.55
N GLU A 184 21.29 -5.37 -0.27
CA GLU A 184 22.32 -6.33 0.16
C GLU A 184 23.15 -5.81 1.34
N LYS A 185 23.50 -4.52 1.32
CA LYS A 185 24.29 -3.87 2.37
C LYS A 185 23.51 -3.71 3.69
N THR A 186 22.19 -3.57 3.63
CA THR A 186 21.32 -3.31 4.80
C THR A 186 20.71 -4.59 5.39
N GLN A 187 21.09 -5.76 4.87
CA GLN A 187 20.65 -7.04 5.39
C GLN A 187 21.11 -7.26 6.84
N LEU A 188 20.22 -7.80 7.68
CA LEU A 188 20.55 -8.13 9.07
C LEU A 188 21.54 -9.29 9.15
N PRO A 189 22.45 -9.29 10.14
CA PRO A 189 23.22 -10.48 10.51
C PRO A 189 22.29 -11.69 10.74
N LYS A 190 22.71 -12.90 10.34
CA LYS A 190 21.90 -14.13 10.46
C LYS A 190 21.32 -14.36 11.87
N LYS A 191 22.03 -13.95 12.92
CA LYS A 191 21.59 -14.06 14.33
C LYS A 191 20.45 -13.12 14.73
N GLN A 192 20.22 -12.05 13.95
CA GLN A 192 19.15 -11.06 14.15
C GLN A 192 17.99 -11.27 13.17
N ALA A 193 18.17 -12.03 12.10
CA ALA A 193 17.08 -12.40 11.20
C ALA A 193 16.05 -13.31 11.90
N GLU A 194 14.78 -13.15 11.56
CA GLU A 194 13.65 -13.89 12.15
C GLU A 194 12.87 -14.63 11.07
N GLY A 195 13.13 -15.93 10.92
CA GLY A 195 12.54 -16.73 9.84
C GLY A 195 12.90 -16.13 8.47
N SER A 196 11.88 -15.67 7.73
CA SER A 196 12.07 -15.02 6.42
C SER A 196 12.33 -13.51 6.50
N ARG A 197 12.28 -12.90 7.69
CA ARG A 197 12.54 -11.47 7.89
C ARG A 197 14.04 -11.22 8.00
N THR A 198 14.61 -10.73 6.90
CA THR A 198 16.06 -10.59 6.70
C THR A 198 16.56 -9.15 6.85
N HIS A 199 15.68 -8.16 6.96
CA HIS A 199 16.02 -6.73 7.01
C HIS A 199 15.29 -6.05 8.17
N PRO A 200 15.82 -4.93 8.72
CA PRO A 200 15.01 -4.09 9.59
C PRO A 200 13.92 -3.40 8.75
N THR A 201 12.85 -2.96 9.40
CA THR A 201 11.83 -2.15 8.71
C THR A 201 12.37 -0.76 8.38
N PHE A 202 13.13 -0.16 9.28
CA PHE A 202 13.65 1.20 9.16
C PHE A 202 15.19 1.22 9.19
N ILE A 203 15.76 1.98 8.27
CA ILE A 203 17.17 2.34 8.22
C ILE A 203 17.27 3.86 8.39
N ASP A 204 18.07 4.31 9.35
CA ASP A 204 18.32 5.73 9.57
C ASP A 204 19.01 6.37 8.35
N VAL A 205 18.49 7.53 7.93
CA VAL A 205 18.91 8.19 6.68
C VAL A 205 20.38 8.61 6.72
N GLU A 206 20.86 9.11 7.86
CA GLU A 206 22.21 9.66 7.98
C GLU A 206 23.25 8.57 8.24
N THR A 207 22.98 7.71 9.21
CA THR A 207 23.94 6.70 9.68
C THR A 207 23.90 5.41 8.86
N GLN A 208 22.84 5.19 8.07
CA GLN A 208 22.61 3.98 7.28
C GLN A 208 22.57 2.71 8.15
N LYS A 209 22.15 2.84 9.41
CA LYS A 209 22.04 1.74 10.38
C LYS A 209 20.59 1.39 10.67
N PRO A 210 20.30 0.13 11.07
CA PRO A 210 18.99 -0.26 11.57
C PRO A 210 18.57 0.60 12.76
N ILE A 211 17.31 1.05 12.74
CA ILE A 211 16.65 1.67 13.88
C ILE A 211 15.33 0.95 14.16
N TYR A 212 14.96 0.85 15.42
CA TYR A 212 13.80 0.11 15.89
C TYR A 212 12.90 1.01 16.70
N VAL A 213 11.61 0.88 16.45
CA VAL A 213 10.58 1.66 17.14
C VAL A 213 10.06 0.84 18.30
N HIS A 214 9.94 1.48 19.45
CA HIS A 214 9.43 0.93 20.69
C HIS A 214 8.35 1.81 21.27
N ARG A 215 7.57 1.27 22.19
CA ARG A 215 6.51 1.99 22.90
C ARG A 215 6.68 1.80 24.40
N LYS A 216 6.44 2.88 25.15
CA LYS A 216 6.31 2.84 26.61
C LYS A 216 5.25 3.81 27.09
N GLY A 217 4.81 3.64 28.33
CA GLY A 217 3.77 4.45 28.96
C GLY A 217 2.45 3.70 29.11
N SER A 218 1.56 4.28 29.90
CA SER A 218 0.49 3.59 30.60
C SER A 218 -0.71 3.21 29.74
N ASN A 219 -1.02 3.94 28.67
CA ASN A 219 -2.15 3.65 27.77
C ASN A 219 -2.05 4.45 26.47
N VAL A 220 -3.10 4.45 25.64
CA VAL A 220 -3.12 5.15 24.35
C VAL A 220 -2.90 6.67 24.47
N LYS A 221 -3.29 7.28 25.60
CA LYS A 221 -3.14 8.72 25.85
C LYS A 221 -1.77 9.09 26.44
N TYR A 222 -1.28 8.29 27.39
CA TYR A 222 -0.04 8.55 28.12
C TYR A 222 1.14 7.67 27.66
N GLY A 223 0.97 7.00 26.53
CA GLY A 223 2.00 6.26 25.82
C GLY A 223 2.80 7.16 24.87
N ARG A 224 4.06 6.80 24.64
CA ARG A 224 4.89 7.41 23.60
C ARG A 224 5.74 6.38 22.90
N TYR A 225 6.00 6.66 21.63
CA TYR A 225 6.98 5.91 20.85
C TYR A 225 8.36 6.52 21.00
N TYR A 226 9.38 5.70 20.81
CA TYR A 226 10.77 6.13 20.76
C TYR A 226 11.56 5.19 19.86
N VAL A 227 12.74 5.64 19.44
CA VAL A 227 13.61 4.90 18.52
C VAL A 227 14.96 4.67 19.18
N ASP A 228 15.48 3.45 19.06
CA ASP A 228 16.86 3.12 19.37
C ASP A 228 17.38 1.99 18.44
N ASN A 229 18.51 1.37 18.79
CA ASN A 229 19.15 0.32 17.98
C ASN A 229 18.90 -1.10 18.54
N ASN A 230 17.93 -1.27 19.45
CA ASN A 230 17.61 -2.53 20.10
C ASN A 230 16.57 -3.32 19.31
N ASP A 231 16.92 -4.52 18.85
CA ASP A 231 16.00 -5.37 18.08
C ASP A 231 15.05 -6.21 18.95
N LYS A 232 14.88 -5.87 20.23
CA LYS A 232 14.02 -6.56 21.20
C LYS A 232 12.83 -5.69 21.59
N ASN A 233 11.73 -6.33 22.01
CA ASN A 233 10.50 -5.65 22.43
C ASN A 233 9.95 -4.72 21.33
N LEU A 234 9.87 -5.26 20.11
CA LEU A 234 9.39 -4.55 18.91
C LEU A 234 7.87 -4.44 18.93
N LEU A 235 7.34 -3.40 18.29
CA LEU A 235 5.89 -3.20 18.19
C LEU A 235 5.20 -4.40 17.52
N ALA A 236 4.09 -4.86 18.11
CA ALA A 236 3.28 -5.92 17.50
C ALA A 236 2.38 -5.43 16.37
N HIS A 237 1.98 -4.15 16.40
CA HIS A 237 1.13 -3.52 15.39
C HIS A 237 1.92 -2.95 14.21
N TYR A 238 3.23 -2.75 14.36
CA TYR A 238 4.08 -2.21 13.30
C TYR A 238 5.45 -2.90 13.33
N GLY A 239 5.58 -3.99 12.57
CA GLY A 239 6.72 -4.90 12.69
C GLY A 239 8.07 -4.20 12.48
N GLY A 240 9.06 -4.51 13.31
CA GLY A 240 10.41 -3.92 13.22
C GLY A 240 11.37 -4.61 12.25
N LYS A 241 10.97 -5.72 11.64
CA LYS A 241 11.75 -6.48 10.64
C LYS A 241 10.87 -6.89 9.47
N THR A 242 11.44 -6.92 8.27
CA THR A 242 10.72 -7.23 7.03
C THR A 242 11.44 -8.31 6.20
N ARG A 243 10.67 -9.00 5.36
CA ARG A 243 11.18 -9.97 4.39
C ARG A 243 11.45 -9.25 3.08
N ILE A 244 12.66 -9.40 2.54
CA ILE A 244 13.02 -8.92 1.21
C ILE A 244 13.52 -10.10 0.37
N ASP A 245 12.97 -10.23 -0.83
CA ASP A 245 13.37 -11.24 -1.82
C ASP A 245 14.31 -10.62 -2.85
N ILE A 246 15.55 -10.34 -2.44
CA ILE A 246 16.54 -9.66 -3.29
C ILE A 246 16.80 -10.46 -4.57
N GLN A 247 16.81 -11.80 -4.49
CA GLN A 247 17.05 -12.64 -5.65
C GLN A 247 15.97 -12.44 -6.72
N ARG A 248 14.69 -12.38 -6.33
CA ARG A 248 13.62 -12.05 -7.27
C ARG A 248 13.84 -10.71 -7.98
N LEU A 249 14.28 -9.68 -7.26
CA LEU A 249 14.54 -8.37 -7.87
C LEU A 249 15.69 -8.45 -8.89
N LYS A 250 16.78 -9.16 -8.55
CA LYS A 250 17.90 -9.40 -9.47
C LYS A 250 17.48 -10.16 -10.72
N ASP A 251 16.72 -11.24 -10.54
CA ASP A 251 16.27 -12.10 -11.63
C ASP A 251 15.35 -11.33 -12.60
N GLU A 252 14.38 -10.56 -12.09
CA GLU A 252 13.51 -9.76 -12.94
C GLU A 252 14.27 -8.60 -13.61
N TYR A 253 15.22 -7.98 -12.92
CA TYR A 253 16.06 -6.94 -13.52
C TYR A 253 16.89 -7.47 -14.69
N GLU A 254 17.64 -8.55 -14.51
CA GLU A 254 18.49 -9.11 -15.57
C GLU A 254 17.66 -9.66 -16.73
N LYS A 255 16.52 -10.31 -16.43
CA LYS A 255 15.57 -10.78 -17.44
C LYS A 255 15.05 -9.63 -18.31
N VAL A 256 14.57 -8.56 -17.71
CA VAL A 256 13.93 -7.45 -18.44
C VAL A 256 14.95 -6.59 -19.18
N LYS A 257 16.11 -6.34 -18.58
CA LYS A 257 17.23 -5.58 -19.17
C LYS A 257 17.73 -6.20 -20.48
N ALA A 258 17.63 -7.52 -20.63
CA ALA A 258 18.05 -8.23 -21.84
C ALA A 258 17.05 -8.09 -23.01
N ILE A 259 15.82 -7.63 -22.77
CA ILE A 259 14.78 -7.51 -23.78
C ILE A 259 14.92 -6.15 -24.50
N PRO A 260 14.98 -6.10 -25.85
CA PRO A 260 14.96 -4.85 -26.59
C PRO A 260 13.71 -4.01 -26.30
N ALA A 261 13.84 -2.68 -26.31
CA ALA A 261 12.73 -1.76 -26.00
C ALA A 261 11.49 -2.01 -26.88
N SER A 262 11.67 -2.31 -28.16
CA SER A 262 10.58 -2.61 -29.09
C SER A 262 9.80 -3.88 -28.73
N GLU A 263 10.46 -4.87 -28.13
CA GLU A 263 9.84 -6.13 -27.70
C GLU A 263 9.18 -5.97 -26.33
N VAL A 264 9.83 -5.25 -25.40
CA VAL A 264 9.30 -5.09 -24.04
C VAL A 264 8.00 -4.29 -24.02
N THR A 265 7.87 -3.32 -24.93
CA THR A 265 6.68 -2.46 -25.01
C THR A 265 5.57 -3.03 -25.88
N LYS A 266 5.75 -4.19 -26.52
CA LYS A 266 4.80 -4.71 -27.53
C LYS A 266 3.36 -4.78 -27.04
N GLU A 267 3.17 -5.14 -25.78
CA GLU A 267 1.87 -5.23 -25.11
C GLU A 267 1.69 -4.11 -24.06
N SER A 268 2.40 -2.99 -24.22
CA SER A 268 2.37 -1.90 -23.24
C SER A 268 1.00 -1.22 -23.22
N PRO A 269 0.45 -0.93 -22.01
CA PRO A 269 -0.78 -0.18 -21.84
C PRO A 269 -0.65 1.30 -22.27
N LEU A 270 0.57 1.78 -22.53
CA LEU A 270 0.86 3.18 -22.87
C LEU A 270 1.06 3.42 -24.37
N ILE A 271 1.06 2.38 -25.21
CA ILE A 271 1.12 2.59 -26.66
C ILE A 271 -0.11 3.42 -27.08
N PRO A 272 0.07 4.52 -27.84
CA PRO A 272 -1.04 5.21 -28.49
C PRO A 272 -1.85 4.27 -29.37
N GLN A 273 -2.97 3.79 -28.84
CA GLN A 273 -3.94 3.00 -29.56
C GLN A 273 -5.31 3.64 -29.37
N LYS A 274 -5.99 3.89 -30.48
CA LYS A 274 -7.41 4.23 -30.43
C LYS A 274 -8.18 2.96 -30.12
N PHE A 275 -9.15 3.02 -29.22
CA PHE A 275 -10.11 1.91 -29.08
C PHE A 275 -10.93 1.79 -30.37
N GLN A 276 -10.72 0.71 -31.13
CA GLN A 276 -11.32 0.48 -32.45
C GLN A 276 -12.43 -0.59 -32.42
N TYR A 277 -12.76 -1.15 -31.25
CA TYR A 277 -13.62 -2.32 -31.15
C TYR A 277 -15.09 -1.96 -30.89
N GLN A 278 -16.02 -2.82 -31.35
CA GLN A 278 -17.42 -2.78 -30.96
C GLN A 278 -17.60 -3.44 -29.59
N GLY A 279 -18.16 -2.71 -28.62
CA GLY A 279 -18.41 -3.19 -27.26
C GLY A 279 -17.73 -2.31 -26.21
N THR A 280 -17.84 -2.68 -24.94
CA THR A 280 -17.25 -1.93 -23.83
C THR A 280 -15.77 -2.33 -23.68
N PRO A 281 -14.86 -1.39 -23.35
CA PRO A 281 -13.43 -1.65 -23.12
C PRO A 281 -13.12 -2.70 -22.05
N GLN A 282 -14.09 -3.09 -21.23
CA GLN A 282 -13.94 -4.05 -20.13
C GLN A 282 -13.35 -5.40 -20.52
N LYS A 283 -13.47 -5.84 -21.78
CA LYS A 283 -12.86 -7.11 -22.25
C LYS A 283 -11.33 -7.05 -22.32
N TYR A 284 -10.74 -5.86 -22.42
CA TYR A 284 -9.31 -5.68 -22.67
C TYR A 284 -8.49 -5.51 -21.40
N TYR A 285 -9.13 -5.12 -20.29
CA TYR A 285 -8.42 -4.91 -19.02
C TYR A 285 -8.90 -5.87 -17.92
N ASN A 286 -7.99 -6.71 -17.43
CA ASN A 286 -8.24 -7.50 -16.24
C ASN A 286 -8.19 -6.60 -15.00
N LEU A 287 -9.34 -6.07 -14.62
CA LEU A 287 -9.53 -5.24 -13.43
C LEU A 287 -9.37 -6.01 -12.09
N ASN A 288 -9.11 -7.31 -12.12
CA ASN A 288 -8.86 -8.08 -10.90
C ASN A 288 -7.42 -7.87 -10.43
N ARG A 289 -7.23 -7.12 -9.34
CA ARG A 289 -5.98 -7.01 -8.58
C ARG A 289 -5.45 -8.36 -8.06
N GLY A 290 -6.36 -9.29 -7.77
CA GLY A 290 -6.03 -10.64 -7.33
C GLY A 290 -6.59 -11.69 -8.29
N ARG A 291 -5.73 -12.33 -9.08
CA ARG A 291 -6.00 -13.74 -9.40
C ARG A 291 -5.54 -14.53 -8.18
N SER A 292 -6.48 -15.04 -7.38
CA SER A 292 -6.12 -16.13 -6.49
C SER A 292 -5.65 -17.26 -7.38
N SER A 293 -4.34 -17.51 -7.39
CA SER A 293 -3.74 -18.65 -8.08
C SER A 293 -4.04 -19.98 -7.39
N LYS A 294 -4.71 -19.93 -6.23
CA LYS A 294 -5.09 -21.13 -5.48
C LYS A 294 -6.18 -21.84 -6.27
N GLU A 295 -5.82 -22.99 -6.84
CA GLU A 295 -6.81 -23.91 -7.38
C GLU A 295 -7.79 -24.27 -6.26
N VAL A 296 -9.07 -24.06 -6.53
CA VAL A 296 -10.14 -24.44 -5.62
C VAL A 296 -10.74 -25.72 -6.18
N ASP A 297 -10.62 -26.81 -5.43
CA ASP A 297 -11.29 -28.06 -5.76
C ASP A 297 -12.75 -28.06 -5.26
N THR A 298 -13.53 -29.04 -5.72
CA THR A 298 -14.94 -29.20 -5.35
C THR A 298 -15.14 -29.45 -3.86
N THR A 299 -14.16 -30.05 -3.18
CA THR A 299 -14.22 -30.34 -1.74
C THR A 299 -14.20 -29.04 -0.95
N ALA A 300 -13.25 -28.15 -1.21
CA ALA A 300 -13.17 -26.86 -0.54
C ALA A 300 -14.42 -25.99 -0.75
N ILE A 301 -15.04 -26.06 -1.94
CA ILE A 301 -16.31 -25.36 -2.19
C ILE A 301 -17.47 -25.96 -1.39
N SER A 302 -17.54 -27.30 -1.32
CA SER A 302 -18.56 -27.98 -0.53
C SER A 302 -18.43 -27.65 0.96
N GLU A 303 -17.21 -27.59 1.48
CA GLU A 303 -16.94 -27.15 2.86
C GLU A 303 -17.42 -25.72 3.12
N ILE A 304 -17.16 -24.78 2.20
CA ILE A 304 -17.62 -23.39 2.32
C ILE A 304 -19.15 -23.33 2.35
N ILE A 305 -19.84 -24.05 1.47
CA ILE A 305 -21.31 -24.05 1.43
C ILE A 305 -21.90 -24.70 2.68
N ASN A 306 -21.33 -25.83 3.11
CA ASN A 306 -21.80 -26.57 4.28
C ASN A 306 -21.48 -25.86 5.61
N ALA A 307 -20.59 -24.86 5.61
CA ALA A 307 -20.29 -24.01 6.76
C ALA A 307 -21.32 -22.89 6.99
N LEU A 308 -22.32 -22.74 6.12
CA LEU A 308 -23.42 -21.79 6.34
C LEU A 308 -24.32 -22.28 7.48
N ASP A 309 -24.69 -21.38 8.37
CA ASP A 309 -25.68 -21.65 9.41
C ASP A 309 -27.12 -21.64 8.85
N GLU A 310 -28.11 -21.90 9.73
CA GLU A 310 -29.54 -21.91 9.37
C GLU A 310 -30.05 -20.56 8.83
N GLN A 311 -29.29 -19.47 9.02
CA GLN A 311 -29.60 -18.13 8.52
C GLN A 311 -28.77 -17.75 7.29
N SER A 312 -28.07 -18.72 6.68
CA SER A 312 -27.19 -18.50 5.52
C SER A 312 -26.03 -17.54 5.81
N ARG A 313 -25.41 -17.66 6.98
CA ARG A 313 -24.25 -16.85 7.38
C ARG A 313 -23.02 -17.73 7.57
N TRP A 314 -21.85 -17.18 7.23
CA TRP A 314 -20.58 -17.73 7.70
C TRP A 314 -20.20 -17.05 9.02
N LEU A 315 -20.21 -17.84 10.09
CA LEU A 315 -19.75 -17.40 11.39
C LEU A 315 -18.27 -17.72 11.57
N SER A 316 -17.54 -16.80 12.20
CA SER A 316 -16.14 -16.97 12.50
C SER A 316 -15.88 -16.74 13.98
N LYS A 317 -15.14 -17.66 14.59
CA LYS A 317 -14.55 -17.51 15.93
C LYS A 317 -13.24 -16.73 15.91
N ARG A 318 -12.72 -16.41 14.72
CA ARG A 318 -11.47 -15.68 14.51
C ARG A 318 -11.78 -14.30 13.96
N ALA A 319 -12.30 -13.45 14.81
CA ALA A 319 -12.60 -12.05 14.49
C ALA A 319 -11.65 -11.10 15.22
N TYR A 320 -11.27 -10.02 14.56
CA TYR A 320 -10.70 -8.87 15.25
C TYR A 320 -11.85 -8.05 15.84
N ILE A 321 -11.73 -7.68 17.12
CA ILE A 321 -12.68 -6.85 17.84
C ILE A 321 -11.96 -5.63 18.42
N SER A 322 -12.74 -4.65 18.88
CA SER A 322 -12.24 -3.46 19.57
C SER A 322 -12.94 -3.33 20.91
N ASN A 323 -12.24 -2.77 21.90
CA ASN A 323 -12.88 -2.36 23.15
C ASN A 323 -13.93 -1.27 22.86
N PRO A 324 -15.11 -1.30 23.53
CA PRO A 324 -16.02 -0.16 23.52
C PRO A 324 -15.33 1.10 24.05
N TYR A 325 -15.63 2.26 23.49
CA TYR A 325 -15.10 3.52 24.00
C TYR A 325 -15.72 3.84 25.37
N ILE A 326 -14.88 3.88 26.41
CA ILE A 326 -15.28 4.17 27.80
C ILE A 326 -14.67 5.47 28.34
N GLY A 327 -14.11 6.30 27.47
CA GLY A 327 -13.37 7.50 27.83
C GLY A 327 -11.85 7.30 27.79
N ASP A 328 -11.12 8.34 28.17
CA ASP A 328 -9.66 8.33 28.17
C ASP A 328 -9.10 7.56 29.37
N GLY A 329 -8.04 6.79 29.13
CA GLY A 329 -7.27 6.15 30.19
C GLY A 329 -6.67 7.16 31.18
N GLN A 330 -6.31 6.68 32.38
CA GLN A 330 -5.70 7.49 33.43
C GLN A 330 -4.17 7.40 33.40
N LEU A 331 -3.49 8.44 33.87
CA LEU A 331 -2.03 8.40 33.95
C LEU A 331 -1.62 7.47 35.09
N THR A 332 -0.89 6.42 34.76
CA THR A 332 -0.24 5.52 35.73
C THR A 332 1.27 5.47 35.49
N ASP A 333 1.98 4.72 36.34
CA ASP A 333 3.43 4.55 36.26
C ASP A 333 3.91 4.15 34.87
N GLN A 334 5.12 4.61 34.53
CA GLN A 334 5.73 4.27 33.24
C GLN A 334 5.95 2.75 33.14
N THR A 335 5.45 2.15 32.06
CA THR A 335 5.51 0.71 31.82
C THR A 335 5.85 0.42 30.35
N ASP A 336 6.41 -0.75 30.08
CA ASP A 336 6.60 -1.33 28.75
C ASP A 336 5.63 -2.49 28.48
N LYS A 337 4.67 -2.74 29.38
CA LYS A 337 3.67 -3.81 29.27
C LYS A 337 2.99 -3.88 27.89
N TYR A 338 2.74 -2.73 27.29
CA TYR A 338 2.05 -2.60 26.01
C TYR A 338 2.98 -2.41 24.80
N ALA A 339 4.29 -2.61 24.98
CA ALA A 339 5.28 -2.40 23.91
C ALA A 339 5.07 -3.37 22.74
N SER A 340 4.81 -4.64 23.05
CA SER A 340 4.65 -5.73 22.08
C SER A 340 3.21 -6.26 22.03
N THR A 341 2.20 -5.44 22.38
CA THR A 341 0.79 -5.82 22.30
C THR A 341 0.09 -5.13 21.12
N ARG A 342 -1.01 -5.74 20.63
CA ARG A 342 -1.87 -5.12 19.60
C ARG A 342 -2.82 -4.08 20.16
N VAL A 343 -3.14 -4.21 21.45
CA VAL A 343 -4.05 -3.34 22.20
C VAL A 343 -3.41 -2.99 23.54
N GLY A 344 -3.65 -1.76 23.99
CA GLY A 344 -3.26 -1.23 25.29
C GLY A 344 -4.13 -1.75 26.44
N ASP A 345 -4.59 -0.83 27.28
CA ASP A 345 -5.55 -1.11 28.35
C ASP A 345 -6.98 -1.13 27.79
N GLU A 346 -7.98 -1.24 28.68
CA GLU A 346 -9.40 -1.23 28.35
C GLU A 346 -9.89 0.03 27.63
N THR A 347 -9.09 1.11 27.62
CA THR A 347 -9.41 2.37 26.93
C THR A 347 -8.87 2.42 25.50
N ASP A 348 -8.01 1.48 25.12
CA ASP A 348 -7.48 1.37 23.76
C ASP A 348 -8.47 0.65 22.85
N THR A 349 -9.01 1.37 21.87
CA THR A 349 -9.99 0.85 20.91
C THR A 349 -9.33 0.23 19.67
N SER A 350 -8.00 0.07 19.65
CA SER A 350 -7.28 -0.60 18.56
C SER A 350 -7.77 -2.04 18.38
N PRO A 351 -7.90 -2.52 17.13
CA PRO A 351 -8.41 -3.86 16.87
C PRO A 351 -7.40 -4.94 17.31
N TYR A 352 -7.89 -5.97 17.98
CA TYR A 352 -7.11 -7.13 18.40
C TYR A 352 -7.86 -8.42 18.13
N LEU A 353 -7.13 -9.54 17.98
CA LEU A 353 -7.73 -10.84 17.77
C LEU A 353 -8.51 -11.25 19.03
N ASN A 354 -9.79 -11.54 18.89
CA ASN A 354 -10.57 -12.09 19.98
C ASN A 354 -10.15 -13.55 20.22
N GLU A 355 -9.87 -13.89 21.48
CA GLU A 355 -9.48 -15.25 21.89
C GLU A 355 -10.65 -16.06 22.46
N SER A 356 -11.84 -15.46 22.59
CA SER A 356 -13.04 -16.21 23.02
C SER A 356 -13.63 -17.06 21.89
N ASP A 357 -14.41 -18.08 22.26
CA ASP A 357 -15.15 -18.94 21.31
C ASP A 357 -16.43 -18.28 20.75
N GLN A 358 -16.64 -16.98 21.00
CA GLN A 358 -17.78 -16.25 20.49
C GLN A 358 -17.75 -16.20 18.95
N GLU A 359 -18.91 -16.41 18.35
CA GLU A 359 -19.09 -16.39 16.90
C GLU A 359 -19.49 -15.00 16.41
N TYR A 360 -18.85 -14.55 15.34
CA TYR A 360 -19.08 -13.25 14.72
C TYR A 360 -19.32 -13.39 13.22
N ILE A 361 -20.04 -12.41 12.66
CA ILE A 361 -20.00 -12.14 11.22
C ILE A 361 -18.70 -11.38 10.94
N SER A 362 -17.88 -11.91 10.05
CA SER A 362 -16.60 -11.29 9.66
C SER A 362 -16.62 -10.91 8.19
N THR A 363 -16.35 -9.64 7.89
CA THR A 363 -16.23 -9.16 6.50
C THR A 363 -15.09 -9.86 5.77
N GLY A 364 -13.97 -10.13 6.45
CA GLY A 364 -12.83 -10.86 5.87
C GLY A 364 -13.17 -12.31 5.54
N GLU A 365 -13.94 -12.99 6.40
CA GLU A 365 -14.45 -14.34 6.15
C GLU A 365 -15.38 -14.37 4.94
N TYR A 366 -16.33 -13.44 4.90
CA TYR A 366 -17.27 -13.29 3.79
C TYR A 366 -16.55 -13.05 2.46
N ILE A 367 -15.64 -12.06 2.41
CA ILE A 367 -14.88 -11.74 1.19
C ILE A 367 -14.07 -12.94 0.72
N ARG A 368 -13.43 -13.68 1.63
CA ARG A 368 -12.63 -14.85 1.29
C ARG A 368 -13.51 -15.95 0.67
N ASN A 369 -14.61 -16.29 1.31
CA ASN A 369 -15.51 -17.36 0.85
C ASN A 369 -16.16 -17.00 -0.49
N MET A 370 -16.63 -15.75 -0.64
CA MET A 370 -17.17 -15.26 -1.92
C MET A 370 -16.12 -15.26 -3.02
N SER A 371 -14.89 -14.87 -2.73
CA SER A 371 -13.80 -14.89 -3.73
C SER A 371 -13.52 -16.30 -4.23
N LEU A 372 -13.50 -17.31 -3.33
CA LEU A 372 -13.28 -18.71 -3.70
C LEU A 372 -14.44 -19.26 -4.56
N LEU A 373 -15.68 -18.98 -4.18
CA LEU A 373 -16.88 -19.36 -4.93
C LEU A 373 -16.89 -18.75 -6.35
N ILE A 374 -16.65 -17.44 -6.46
CA ILE A 374 -16.59 -16.74 -7.76
C ILE A 374 -15.48 -17.31 -8.64
N ASN A 375 -14.31 -17.61 -8.06
CA ASN A 375 -13.19 -18.19 -8.82
C ASN A 375 -13.51 -19.60 -9.32
N TYR A 376 -14.19 -20.41 -8.50
CA TYR A 376 -14.64 -21.73 -8.92
C TYR A 376 -15.62 -21.67 -10.09
N LEU A 377 -16.65 -20.79 -10.02
CA LEU A 377 -17.61 -20.59 -11.12
C LEU A 377 -16.92 -20.18 -12.43
N LYS A 378 -16.00 -19.21 -12.36
CA LYS A 378 -15.21 -18.78 -13.53
C LYS A 378 -14.41 -19.92 -14.16
N LYS A 379 -13.85 -20.83 -13.36
CA LYS A 379 -13.11 -22.01 -13.86
C LYS A 379 -14.02 -23.00 -14.57
N GLN A 380 -15.25 -23.18 -14.09
CA GLN A 380 -16.23 -24.09 -14.69
C GLN A 380 -16.83 -23.55 -16.01
N LYS A 381 -16.49 -22.32 -16.42
CA LYS A 381 -17.10 -21.61 -17.56
C LYS A 381 -18.64 -21.54 -17.46
N LEU A 382 -19.16 -21.49 -16.24
CA LEU A 382 -20.57 -21.25 -15.95
C LEU A 382 -20.89 -19.75 -15.95
#